data_AF-A0A9X7W4K1-F1
#
_entry.id   AF-A0A9X7W4K1-F1
#
_cell.length_a   1.000
_cell.length_b   1.000
_cell.length_c   1.000
_cell.angle_alpha   90.00
_cell.angle_beta   90.00
_cell.angle_gamma   90.00
#
_symmetry.space_group_name_H-M   'P 1'
#
loop_
_entity.id
_entity.type
_entity.pdbx_description
1 polymer ?
#
loop_
_entity_poly.entity_id
_entity_poly.type
_entity_poly.pdbx_seq_one_letter_code
_entity_poly.pdbx_strand_id
1 'polypeptide(L)'
;MDFHFLHAEGKTVWSHVLVTSHVVTGNISAAYDCRPYFREEACTELGIGFKSKIDLAIELVQDFDVSDDERVYVLFDRWYASKRLIDACNAKGFHVIAAFKTNRMMYPSGIQVKVSDFAQQYIRHTDLRSVTVGDHR
;
A
#
# COMPACT_ATOMS: atom_id res chain seq x y z
N MET A 1 7.42 16.26 16.54
CA MET A 1 7.72 14.89 17.00
C MET A 1 6.60 14.48 17.94
N ASP A 2 6.32 13.20 18.05
CA ASP A 2 5.30 12.68 18.96
C ASP A 2 5.68 11.26 19.45
N PHE A 3 4.95 10.76 20.43
CA PHE A 3 5.06 9.38 20.91
C PHE A 3 4.33 8.42 19.96
N HIS A 4 5.10 7.53 19.34
CA HIS A 4 4.59 6.52 18.41
C HIS A 4 4.89 5.10 18.92
N PHE A 5 3.96 4.17 18.68
CA PHE A 5 4.16 2.77 19.04
C PHE A 5 5.05 2.07 18.01
N LEU A 6 6.21 1.60 18.46
CA LEU A 6 7.16 0.83 17.66
C LEU A 6 6.80 -0.66 17.78
N HIS A 7 6.08 -1.17 16.77
CA HIS A 7 5.60 -2.56 16.76
C HIS A 7 6.72 -3.60 16.86
N ALA A 8 7.91 -3.31 16.34
CA ALA A 8 9.06 -4.22 16.38
C ALA A 8 9.57 -4.49 17.81
N GLU A 9 9.41 -3.51 18.72
CA GLU A 9 9.91 -3.57 20.09
C GLU A 9 8.78 -3.59 21.14
N GLY A 10 7.52 -3.49 20.70
CA GLY A 10 6.35 -3.51 21.58
C GLY A 10 6.27 -2.32 22.54
N LYS A 11 6.90 -1.19 22.21
CA LYS A 11 7.01 -0.01 23.10
C LYS A 11 6.70 1.30 22.40
N THR A 12 6.31 2.31 23.17
CA THR A 12 6.11 3.67 22.68
C THR A 12 7.41 4.46 22.75
N VAL A 13 7.78 5.14 21.66
CA VAL A 13 9.01 5.93 21.55
C VAL A 13 8.74 7.31 20.97
N TRP A 14 9.48 8.30 21.45
CA TRP A 14 9.48 9.65 20.88
C TRP A 14 10.18 9.61 19.51
N SER A 15 9.43 9.84 18.43
CA SER A 15 9.96 9.64 17.08
C SER A 15 9.19 10.43 16.02
N HIS A 16 9.63 10.26 14.77
CA HIS A 16 8.86 10.59 13.59
C HIS A 16 8.40 9.32 12.91
N VAL A 17 7.21 9.37 12.32
CA VAL A 17 6.74 8.32 11.40
C VAL A 17 6.64 8.92 10.01
N LEU A 18 7.24 8.24 9.04
CA LEU A 18 7.20 8.62 7.64
C LEU A 18 6.47 7.53 6.84
N VAL A 19 5.69 7.94 5.85
CA VAL A 19 5.24 7.07 4.76
C VAL A 19 6.16 7.35 3.57
N THR A 20 6.79 6.32 3.04
CA THR A 20 7.84 6.47 2.01
C THR A 20 7.46 5.71 0.75
N SER A 21 7.81 6.27 -0.40
CA SER A 21 7.80 5.58 -1.70
C SER A 21 9.23 5.33 -2.15
N HIS A 22 9.44 4.17 -2.75
CA HIS A 22 10.72 3.75 -3.29
C HIS A 22 10.49 3.18 -4.69
N VAL A 23 11.29 3.63 -5.65
CA VAL A 23 11.14 3.29 -7.06
C VAL A 23 12.26 2.35 -7.46
N VAL A 24 11.89 1.32 -8.21
CA VAL A 24 12.83 0.38 -8.84
C VAL A 24 12.54 0.34 -10.33
N THR A 25 13.53 0.66 -11.15
CA THR A 25 13.44 0.58 -12.61
C THR A 25 14.79 0.16 -13.20
N GLY A 26 14.82 -0.95 -13.93
CA GLY A 26 16.05 -1.56 -14.43
C GLY A 26 17.08 -1.77 -13.31
N ASN A 27 18.21 -1.06 -13.39
CA ASN A 27 19.28 -1.12 -12.39
C ASN A 27 19.22 0.00 -11.34
N ILE A 28 18.17 0.82 -11.35
CA ILE A 28 17.97 1.95 -10.43
C ILE A 28 17.05 1.50 -9.30
N SER A 29 17.47 1.80 -8.07
CA SER A 29 16.74 1.56 -6.83
C SER A 29 16.92 2.79 -5.96
N ALA A 30 15.90 3.63 -5.81
CA ALA A 30 16.01 4.89 -5.10
C ALA A 30 14.77 5.21 -4.26
N ALA A 31 14.98 5.84 -3.11
CA ALA A 31 13.91 6.51 -2.39
C ALA A 31 13.41 7.67 -3.27
N TYR A 32 12.11 7.67 -3.57
CA TYR A 32 11.51 8.66 -4.46
C TYR A 32 10.98 9.85 -3.67
N ASP A 33 10.14 9.57 -2.67
CA ASP A 33 9.49 10.63 -1.90
C ASP A 33 9.00 10.12 -0.53
N CYS A 34 8.76 11.02 0.42
CA CYS A 34 8.18 10.71 1.72
C CYS A 34 7.16 11.75 2.20
N ARG A 35 6.24 11.31 3.05
CA ARG A 35 5.23 12.14 3.70
C ARG A 35 5.32 11.95 5.22
N PRO A 36 5.43 13.02 6.02
CA PRO A 36 5.40 12.90 7.47
C PRO A 36 4.00 12.56 7.96
N TYR A 37 3.89 11.59 8.86
CA TYR A 37 2.66 11.25 9.55
C TYR A 37 2.61 11.97 10.90
N PHE A 38 1.52 12.69 11.14
CA PHE A 38 1.20 13.32 12.41
C PHE A 38 -0.05 12.65 12.99
N ARG A 39 -0.07 12.49 14.32
CA ARG A 39 -1.30 12.07 15.00
C ARG A 39 -2.33 13.19 14.96
N GLU A 40 -3.60 12.84 15.12
CA GLU A 40 -4.71 13.79 15.08
C GLU A 40 -4.58 14.90 16.13
N GLU A 41 -4.07 14.56 17.33
CA GLU A 41 -3.81 15.53 18.38
C GLU A 41 -2.76 16.55 17.95
N ALA A 42 -1.62 16.09 17.41
CA ALA A 42 -0.57 16.95 16.88
C ALA A 42 -1.05 17.80 15.68
N CYS A 43 -1.90 17.24 14.80
CA CYS A 43 -2.50 17.99 13.71
C CYS A 43 -3.35 19.16 14.22
N THR A 44 -4.14 18.91 15.27
CA THR A 44 -5.00 19.93 15.90
C THR A 44 -4.17 21.07 16.49
N GLU A 45 -3.09 20.76 17.21
CA GLU A 45 -2.17 21.76 17.77
C GLU A 45 -1.48 22.60 16.69
N LEU A 46 -1.14 21.99 15.55
CA LEU A 46 -0.50 22.65 14.42
C LEU A 46 -1.48 23.39 13.50
N GLY A 47 -2.80 23.25 13.72
CA GLY A 47 -3.83 23.83 12.86
C GLY A 47 -3.86 23.24 11.44
N ILE A 48 -3.43 21.99 11.27
CA ILE A 48 -3.43 21.29 9.97
C ILE A 48 -4.48 20.18 9.95
N GLY A 49 -4.96 19.83 8.75
CA GLY A 49 -5.89 18.70 8.59
C GLY A 49 -5.20 17.36 8.86
N PHE A 50 -5.87 16.48 9.62
CA PHE A 50 -5.39 15.12 9.85
C PHE A 50 -5.41 14.29 8.56
N LYS A 51 -4.34 13.52 8.35
CA LYS A 51 -4.21 12.54 7.26
C LYS A 51 -3.77 11.20 7.82
N SER A 52 -4.52 10.15 7.54
CA SER A 52 -4.10 8.79 7.85
C SER A 52 -2.91 8.38 6.98
N LYS A 53 -2.19 7.32 7.38
CA LYS A 53 -1.10 6.78 6.54
C LYS A 53 -1.58 6.32 5.16
N ILE A 54 -2.85 5.91 5.03
CA ILE A 54 -3.46 5.57 3.74
C ILE A 54 -3.64 6.82 2.88
N ASP A 55 -4.05 7.95 3.47
CA ASP A 55 -4.18 9.21 2.73
C ASP A 55 -2.81 9.67 2.20
N LEU A 56 -1.78 9.58 3.04
CA LEU A 56 -0.41 9.90 2.65
C LEU A 56 0.13 8.96 1.55
N ALA A 57 -0.20 7.67 1.61
CA ALA A 57 0.17 6.72 0.55
C ALA A 57 -0.56 7.00 -0.77
N ILE A 58 -1.84 7.41 -0.70
CA ILE A 58 -2.60 7.82 -1.89
C ILE A 58 -1.96 9.08 -2.51
N GLU A 59 -1.54 10.05 -1.70
CA GLU A 59 -0.83 11.25 -2.18
C GLU A 59 0.47 10.86 -2.91
N LEU A 60 1.28 9.97 -2.34
CA LEU A 60 2.50 9.48 -3.01
C LEU A 60 2.18 8.82 -4.36
N VAL A 61 1.10 8.04 -4.45
CA VAL A 61 0.67 7.45 -5.73
C VAL A 61 0.21 8.53 -6.70
N GLN A 62 -0.57 9.50 -6.25
CA GLN A 62 -1.12 10.58 -7.08
C GLN A 62 -0.06 11.55 -7.58
N ASP A 63 1.00 11.78 -6.80
CA ASP A 63 2.12 12.67 -7.15
C ASP A 63 3.20 11.97 -7.99
N PHE A 64 3.14 10.64 -8.16
CA PHE A 64 4.12 9.89 -8.94
C PHE A 64 3.94 10.07 -10.46
N ASP A 65 4.70 10.95 -11.10
CA ASP A 65 4.62 11.17 -12.54
C ASP A 65 5.25 10.02 -13.33
N VAL A 66 4.59 9.64 -14.43
CA VAL A 66 5.01 8.55 -15.31
C VAL A 66 4.53 8.84 -16.73
N SER A 67 5.26 8.40 -17.75
CA SER A 67 4.79 8.51 -19.13
C SER A 67 3.72 7.45 -19.45
N ASP A 68 2.85 7.74 -20.43
CA ASP A 68 1.72 6.86 -20.79
C ASP A 68 2.15 5.46 -21.28
N ASP A 69 3.41 5.30 -21.71
CA ASP A 69 3.98 4.05 -22.21
C ASP A 69 4.63 3.18 -21.12
N GLU A 70 4.76 3.69 -19.90
CA GLU A 70 5.38 2.97 -18.79
C GLU A 70 4.36 2.18 -17.96
N ARG A 71 4.76 0.96 -17.56
CA ARG A 71 3.93 0.12 -16.69
C ARG A 71 4.42 0.20 -15.25
N VAL A 72 3.59 0.75 -14.38
CA VAL A 72 3.88 0.87 -12.96
C VAL A 72 3.22 -0.25 -12.16
N TYR A 73 4.00 -0.90 -11.31
CA TYR A 73 3.51 -1.84 -10.30
C TYR A 73 3.76 -1.25 -8.91
N VAL A 74 2.68 -1.00 -8.18
CA VAL A 74 2.75 -0.52 -6.80
C VAL A 74 2.74 -1.73 -5.87
N LEU A 75 3.83 -1.90 -5.12
CA LEU A 75 3.98 -2.94 -4.11
C LEU A 75 3.78 -2.36 -2.72
N PHE A 76 2.88 -2.94 -1.95
CA PHE A 76 2.73 -2.61 -0.53
C PHE A 76 2.31 -3.83 0.30
N ASP A 77 2.56 -3.76 1.60
CA ASP A 77 2.23 -4.82 2.54
C ASP A 77 0.71 -4.98 2.74
N ARG A 78 0.34 -6.00 3.53
CA ARG A 78 -1.06 -6.31 3.85
C ARG A 78 -1.80 -5.20 4.58
N TRP A 79 -1.11 -4.40 5.38
CA TRP A 79 -1.71 -3.31 6.16
C TRP A 79 -2.17 -2.17 5.25
N TYR A 80 -1.37 -1.87 4.21
CA TYR A 80 -1.70 -0.85 3.22
C TYR A 80 -2.73 -1.27 2.17
N ALA A 81 -3.07 -2.56 2.08
CA ALA A 81 -3.95 -3.12 1.05
C ALA A 81 -5.43 -2.69 1.14
N SER A 82 -5.75 -1.47 1.56
CA SER A 82 -7.11 -0.90 1.64
C SER A 82 -7.75 -0.74 0.26
N LYS A 83 -9.09 -0.78 0.20
CA LYS A 83 -9.83 -0.52 -1.06
C LYS A 83 -9.47 0.86 -1.64
N ARG A 84 -9.38 1.88 -0.78
CA ARG A 84 -9.08 3.26 -1.16
C ARG A 84 -7.73 3.38 -1.88
N LEU A 85 -6.68 2.76 -1.35
CA LEU A 85 -5.35 2.81 -1.98
C LEU A 85 -5.32 2.00 -3.30
N ILE A 86 -5.96 0.83 -3.33
CA ILE A 86 -6.06 0.02 -4.55
C ILE A 86 -6.81 0.77 -5.65
N ASP A 87 -7.95 1.38 -5.32
CA ASP A 87 -8.73 2.18 -6.27
C ASP A 87 -7.91 3.38 -6.78
N ALA A 88 -7.15 4.05 -5.91
CA ALA A 88 -6.29 5.16 -6.31
C ALA A 88 -5.19 4.74 -7.29
N CYS A 89 -4.56 3.58 -7.07
CA CYS A 89 -3.60 3.01 -8.01
C CYS A 89 -4.27 2.69 -9.35
N ASN A 90 -5.41 2.00 -9.32
CA ASN A 90 -6.15 1.63 -10.53
C ASN A 90 -6.64 2.84 -11.32
N ALA A 91 -7.09 3.90 -10.65
CA ALA A 91 -7.54 5.14 -11.27
C ALA A 91 -6.40 5.86 -12.00
N LYS A 92 -5.15 5.67 -11.56
CA LYS A 92 -3.94 6.16 -12.22
C LYS A 92 -3.41 5.21 -13.30
N GLY A 93 -4.09 4.10 -13.55
CA GLY A 93 -3.66 3.07 -14.50
C GLY A 93 -2.54 2.16 -13.98
N PHE A 94 -2.24 2.22 -12.68
CA PHE A 94 -1.17 1.41 -12.09
C PHE A 94 -1.68 0.02 -11.72
N HIS A 95 -0.78 -0.96 -11.77
CA HIS A 95 -1.03 -2.31 -11.29
C HIS A 95 -0.64 -2.43 -9.81
N VAL A 96 -1.33 -3.29 -9.06
CA VAL A 96 -1.08 -3.48 -7.63
C VAL A 96 -0.55 -4.89 -7.36
N ILE A 97 0.49 -4.98 -6.54
CA ILE A 97 0.95 -6.22 -5.92
C ILE A 97 0.83 -6.04 -4.40
N ALA A 98 -0.01 -6.85 -3.76
CA ALA A 98 -0.23 -6.76 -2.33
C ALA A 98 -0.64 -8.09 -1.72
N ALA A 99 -0.29 -8.29 -0.45
CA ALA A 99 -0.72 -9.46 0.30
C ALA A 99 -2.11 -9.23 0.91
N PHE A 100 -3.05 -10.13 0.63
CA PHE A 100 -4.36 -10.10 1.30
C PHE A 100 -4.41 -11.06 2.49
N LYS A 101 -5.27 -10.76 3.46
CA LYS A 101 -5.67 -11.74 4.48
C LYS A 101 -6.80 -12.59 3.88
N THR A 102 -6.74 -13.89 4.07
CA THR A 102 -7.70 -14.85 3.49
C THR A 102 -9.15 -14.60 3.95
N ASN A 103 -9.33 -14.09 5.16
CA ASN A 103 -10.64 -13.76 5.73
C ASN A 103 -11.20 -12.40 5.27
N ARG A 104 -10.54 -11.71 4.33
CA ARG A 104 -11.01 -10.42 3.82
C ARG A 104 -12.21 -10.59 2.92
N MET A 105 -13.21 -9.71 3.05
CA MET A 105 -14.35 -9.66 2.15
C MET A 105 -13.99 -8.91 0.86
N MET A 106 -14.47 -9.42 -0.26
CA MET A 106 -14.39 -8.83 -1.60
C MET A 106 -15.76 -8.89 -2.27
N TYR A 107 -15.95 -8.11 -3.34
CA TYR A 107 -17.24 -7.93 -4.01
C TYR A 107 -17.14 -8.15 -5.53
N PRO A 108 -16.70 -9.34 -6.00
CA PRO A 108 -16.72 -9.68 -7.42
C PRO A 108 -18.15 -9.56 -7.96
N SER A 109 -18.32 -8.74 -9.01
CA SER A 109 -19.63 -8.48 -9.61
C SER A 109 -20.71 -8.05 -8.60
N GLY A 110 -20.32 -7.37 -7.53
CA GLY A 110 -21.22 -6.91 -6.47
C GLY A 110 -21.60 -7.97 -5.42
N ILE A 111 -21.16 -9.22 -5.57
CA ILE A 111 -21.47 -10.31 -4.65
C ILE A 111 -20.42 -10.37 -3.56
N GLN A 112 -20.84 -10.24 -2.30
CA GLN A 112 -19.92 -10.33 -1.17
C GLN A 112 -19.43 -11.77 -0.96
N VAL A 113 -18.11 -11.97 -0.97
CA VAL A 113 -17.47 -13.28 -0.73
C VAL A 113 -16.15 -13.09 0.01
N LYS A 114 -15.72 -14.08 0.81
CA LYS A 114 -14.36 -14.07 1.38
C LYS A 114 -13.34 -14.38 0.29
N VAL A 115 -12.15 -13.79 0.38
CA VAL A 115 -11.04 -14.09 -0.52
C VAL A 115 -10.71 -15.59 -0.52
N SER A 116 -10.73 -16.25 0.64
CA SER A 116 -10.52 -17.70 0.74
C SER A 116 -11.53 -18.49 -0.08
N ASP A 117 -12.80 -18.19 0.09
CA ASP A 117 -13.90 -18.94 -0.52
C ASP A 117 -13.89 -18.69 -2.02
N PHE A 118 -13.60 -17.45 -2.42
CA PHE A 118 -13.47 -17.10 -3.82
C PHE A 118 -12.30 -17.84 -4.50
N ALA A 119 -11.13 -17.85 -3.87
CA ALA A 119 -9.96 -18.54 -4.37
C ALA A 119 -10.20 -20.05 -4.49
N GLN A 120 -10.90 -20.67 -3.54
CA GLN A 120 -11.19 -22.09 -3.57
C GLN A 120 -12.24 -22.47 -4.64
N GLN A 121 -13.27 -21.63 -4.83
CA GLN A 121 -14.42 -21.97 -5.67
C GLN A 121 -14.25 -21.53 -7.13
N TYR A 122 -13.59 -20.40 -7.39
CA TYR A 122 -13.63 -19.75 -8.70
C TYR A 122 -12.25 -19.59 -9.36
N ILE A 123 -11.15 -19.68 -8.60
CA ILE A 123 -9.80 -19.57 -9.16
C ILE A 123 -9.26 -20.96 -9.46
N ARG A 124 -8.95 -21.21 -10.74
CA ARG A 124 -8.26 -22.41 -11.20
C ARG A 124 -6.77 -22.15 -11.28
N HIS A 125 -5.97 -23.21 -11.28
CA HIS A 125 -4.53 -23.08 -11.48
C HIS A 125 -4.17 -22.41 -12.82
N THR A 126 -5.02 -22.53 -13.84
CA THR A 126 -4.86 -21.85 -15.13
C THR A 126 -5.07 -20.34 -15.07
N ASP A 127 -5.80 -19.85 -14.05
CA ASP A 127 -6.06 -18.42 -13.85
C ASP A 127 -4.90 -17.74 -13.09
N LEU A 128 -4.02 -18.54 -12.50
CA LEU A 128 -2.86 -18.09 -11.75
C LEU A 128 -1.59 -18.19 -12.60
N ARG A 129 -0.80 -17.12 -12.59
CA ARG A 129 0.59 -17.15 -13.05
C ARG A 129 1.49 -17.20 -11.83
N SER A 130 1.86 -18.41 -11.43
CA SER A 130 2.84 -18.61 -10.37
C SER A 130 4.16 -17.97 -10.80
N VAL A 131 4.70 -17.12 -9.93
CA VAL A 131 6.05 -16.55 -10.08
C VAL A 131 6.92 -17.15 -8.99
N THR A 132 8.11 -17.61 -9.37
CA THR A 132 9.12 -18.05 -8.41
C THR A 132 9.96 -16.83 -8.04
N VAL A 133 10.12 -16.57 -6.75
CA VAL A 133 11.10 -15.58 -6.30
C VAL A 133 12.48 -16.15 -6.60
N GLY A 134 13.24 -15.50 -7.47
CA GLY A 134 14.61 -15.91 -7.75
C GLY A 134 15.47 -15.77 -6.49
N ASP A 135 16.41 -16.69 -6.30
CA ASP A 135 17.38 -16.65 -5.21
C ASP A 135 18.35 -15.47 -5.42
N HIS A 136 17.92 -14.27 -5.05
CA HIS A 136 18.76 -13.07 -5.06
C HIS A 136 18.78 -12.51 -3.64
N ARG A 137 19.96 -12.66 -3.02
CA ARG A 137 20.30 -12.30 -1.66
C ARG A 137 21.28 -11.14 -1.69
#